data_AF-A0A7V3UCB5-F1
#
_entry.id   AF-A0A7V3UCB5-F1
#
_cell.length_a   1.000
_cell.length_b   1.000
_cell.length_c   1.000
_cell.angle_alpha   90.00
_cell.angle_beta   90.00
_cell.angle_gamma   90.00
#
_symmetry.space_group_name_H-M   'P 1'
#
loop_
_entity.id
_entity.type
_entity.pdbx_description
1 polymer ?
#
loop_
_entity_poly.entity_id
_entity_poly.type
_entity_poly.pdbx_seq_one_letter_code
_entity_poly.pdbx_strand_id
1 'polypeptide(L)'
;MNTAIFSDINWLAVLVATLAYFMLGAAWYSKALFGSKWAALVKLDTSDPNLKKGMGKMMLGSFVLMAIACVGLALIIYRVQAPVEILSGIKIGLLAGICFATTAVSISFIYESKPAGLYWIDCGYHVLGLVIASVIMVMWR
;
A
#
# COMPACT_ATOMS: atom_id res chain seq x y z
N MET A 1 24.01 2.90 18.51
CA MET A 1 22.90 2.21 17.80
C MET A 1 23.47 1.54 16.56
N ASN A 2 23.24 0.24 16.38
CA ASN A 2 23.70 -0.48 15.19
C ASN A 2 22.70 -0.22 14.04
N THR A 3 23.10 0.56 13.02
CA THR A 3 22.32 0.88 11.83
C THR A 3 22.62 -0.04 10.64
N ALA A 4 23.43 -1.09 10.82
CA ALA A 4 23.87 -2.00 9.74
C ALA A 4 22.70 -2.65 9.00
N ILE A 5 21.54 -2.78 9.65
CA ILE A 5 20.32 -3.31 9.03
C ILE A 5 19.90 -2.54 7.75
N PHE A 6 20.20 -1.25 7.66
CA PHE A 6 19.88 -0.44 6.48
C PHE A 6 20.87 -0.67 5.33
N SER A 7 22.08 -1.15 5.62
CA SER A 7 23.10 -1.47 4.62
C SER A 7 22.82 -2.80 3.93
N ASP A 8 22.10 -3.71 4.59
CA ASP A 8 21.79 -5.04 4.06
C ASP A 8 20.50 -5.08 3.22
N ILE A 9 19.84 -3.94 3.04
CA ILE A 9 18.62 -3.83 2.24
C ILE A 9 18.96 -3.49 0.80
N ASN A 10 18.36 -4.21 -0.15
CA ASN A 10 18.35 -3.82 -1.55
C ASN A 10 17.42 -2.61 -1.76
N TRP A 11 17.99 -1.40 -1.72
CA TRP A 11 17.26 -0.15 -1.90
C TRP A 11 16.59 0.00 -3.27
N LEU A 12 17.15 -0.64 -4.31
CA LEU A 12 16.53 -0.65 -5.62
C LEU A 12 15.23 -1.48 -5.59
N ALA A 13 15.23 -2.63 -4.91
CA ALA A 13 14.02 -3.42 -4.71
C ALA A 13 12.93 -2.65 -3.94
N VAL A 14 13.32 -1.89 -2.90
CA VAL A 14 12.40 -1.01 -2.15
C VAL A 14 11.76 0.04 -3.06
N LEU A 15 12.55 0.69 -3.91
CA LEU A 15 12.05 1.71 -4.84
C LEU A 15 11.08 1.11 -5.86
N VAL A 16 11.43 -0.04 -6.45
CA VAL A 16 10.58 -0.73 -7.43
C VAL A 16 9.28 -1.23 -6.79
N ALA A 17 9.35 -1.78 -5.58
CA ALA A 17 8.17 -2.18 -4.81
C ALA A 17 7.25 -0.99 -4.48
N THR A 18 7.84 0.15 -4.11
CA THR A 18 7.11 1.40 -3.86
C THR A 18 6.39 1.89 -5.13
N LEU A 19 7.09 1.89 -6.27
CA LEU A 19 6.50 2.27 -7.56
C LEU A 19 5.37 1.32 -7.96
N ALA A 20 5.53 0.02 -7.79
CA ALA A 20 4.49 -0.97 -8.08
C ALA A 20 3.24 -0.76 -7.22
N TYR A 21 3.42 -0.51 -5.91
CA TYR A 21 2.32 -0.20 -5.00
C TYR A 21 1.63 1.12 -5.37
N PHE A 22 2.40 2.14 -5.74
CA PHE A 22 1.84 3.42 -6.18
C PHE A 22 1.05 3.29 -7.49
N MET A 23 1.60 2.59 -8.48
CA MET A 23 0.92 2.33 -9.76
C MET A 23 -0.33 1.47 -9.59
N LEU A 24 -0.35 0.54 -8.63
CA LEU A 24 -1.57 -0.17 -8.26
C LEU A 24 -2.67 0.82 -7.88
N GLY A 25 -2.36 1.93 -7.20
CA GLY A 25 -3.36 2.95 -6.85
C GLY A 25 -4.04 3.54 -8.09
N ALA A 26 -3.26 3.87 -9.12
CA ALA A 26 -3.80 4.39 -10.38
C ALA A 26 -4.72 3.37 -11.07
N ALA A 27 -4.37 2.08 -11.05
CA ALA A 27 -5.22 1.03 -11.59
C ALA A 27 -6.47 0.80 -10.73
N TRP A 28 -6.31 0.66 -9.41
CA TRP A 28 -7.35 0.32 -8.43
C TRP A 28 -8.47 1.36 -8.39
N TYR A 29 -8.11 2.65 -8.38
CA TYR A 29 -9.04 3.77 -8.35
C TYR A 29 -9.39 4.29 -9.75
N SER A 30 -9.06 3.55 -10.81
CA SER A 30 -9.53 3.84 -12.17
C SER A 30 -11.02 3.52 -12.34
N LYS A 31 -11.65 4.09 -13.39
CA LYS A 31 -13.04 3.75 -13.77
C LYS A 31 -13.23 2.27 -14.11
N ALA A 32 -12.17 1.56 -14.50
CA ALA A 32 -12.24 0.15 -14.88
C ALA A 32 -12.33 -0.81 -13.68
N LEU A 33 -11.86 -0.37 -12.50
CA LEU A 33 -11.93 -1.14 -11.26
C LEU A 33 -12.88 -0.46 -10.27
N PHE A 34 -12.36 0.09 -9.17
CA PHE A 34 -13.17 0.55 -8.04
C PHE A 34 -13.39 2.05 -8.01
N GLY A 35 -12.78 2.82 -8.92
CA GLY A 35 -12.81 4.29 -8.91
C GLY A 35 -14.21 4.88 -8.88
N SER A 36 -15.12 4.40 -9.73
CA SER A 36 -16.51 4.90 -9.78
C SER A 36 -17.28 4.61 -8.50
N LYS A 37 -17.11 3.41 -7.93
CA LYS A 37 -17.75 3.02 -6.65
C LYS A 37 -17.17 3.80 -5.49
N TRP A 38 -15.84 3.92 -5.42
CA TRP A 38 -15.15 4.71 -4.41
C TRP A 38 -15.61 6.17 -4.43
N ALA A 39 -15.63 6.81 -5.61
CA ALA A 39 -16.08 8.20 -5.76
C ALA A 39 -17.51 8.40 -5.27
N ALA A 40 -18.43 7.48 -5.58
CA ALA A 40 -19.80 7.53 -5.08
C ALA A 40 -19.88 7.37 -3.55
N LEU A 41 -19.09 6.45 -2.98
CA LEU A 41 -19.08 6.16 -1.53
C LEU A 41 -18.49 7.31 -0.70
N VAL A 42 -17.47 8.00 -1.23
CA VAL A 42 -16.90 9.20 -0.60
C VAL A 42 -17.65 10.48 -0.96
N LYS A 43 -18.74 10.38 -1.74
CA LYS A 43 -19.57 11.50 -2.22
C LYS A 43 -18.76 12.56 -2.96
N LEU A 44 -17.82 12.12 -3.79
CA LEU A 44 -16.96 13.01 -4.57
C LEU A 44 -17.78 13.73 -5.64
N ASP A 45 -17.83 15.05 -5.60
CA ASP A 45 -18.42 15.85 -6.66
C ASP A 45 -17.46 15.95 -7.84
N THR A 46 -17.64 15.06 -8.83
CA THR A 46 -16.83 15.00 -10.05
C THR A 46 -16.92 16.24 -10.95
N SER A 47 -17.86 17.16 -10.69
CA SER A 47 -18.03 18.40 -11.45
C SER A 47 -17.27 19.59 -10.84
N ASP A 48 -16.76 19.47 -9.62
CA ASP A 48 -16.03 20.56 -8.96
C ASP A 48 -14.68 20.84 -9.66
N PRO A 49 -14.47 22.06 -10.21
CA PRO A 49 -13.22 22.43 -10.86
C PRO A 49 -12.01 22.40 -9.92
N ASN A 50 -12.22 22.45 -8.60
CA ASN A 50 -11.16 22.39 -7.60
C ASN A 50 -10.70 20.97 -7.27
N LEU A 51 -11.34 19.91 -7.80
CA LEU A 51 -10.93 18.53 -7.53
C LEU A 51 -9.46 18.23 -7.83
N LYS A 52 -8.92 18.88 -8.86
CA LYS A 52 -7.51 18.70 -9.26
C LYS A 52 -6.55 19.52 -8.39
N LYS A 53 -7.06 20.49 -7.64
CA LYS A 53 -6.25 21.37 -6.79
C LYS A 53 -5.65 20.55 -5.65
N GLY A 54 -4.33 20.55 -5.54
CA GLY A 54 -3.62 19.80 -4.50
C GLY A 54 -3.48 18.29 -4.77
N MET A 55 -3.99 17.76 -5.89
CA MET A 55 -3.88 16.34 -6.22
C MET A 55 -2.42 15.87 -6.31
N GLY A 56 -1.53 16.69 -6.88
CA GLY A 56 -0.09 16.39 -6.91
C GLY A 56 0.54 16.27 -5.51
N LYS A 57 0.13 17.12 -4.56
CA LYS A 57 0.61 17.05 -3.17
C LYS A 57 0.10 15.79 -2.46
N MET A 58 -1.17 15.42 -2.68
CA MET A 58 -1.73 14.17 -2.15
C MET A 58 -1.01 12.96 -2.72
N MET A 59 -0.80 12.91 -4.05
CA MET A 59 -0.08 11.83 -4.71
C MET A 59 1.36 11.68 -4.19
N LEU A 60 2.09 12.79 -4.06
CA LEU A 60 3.44 12.76 -3.50
C LEU A 60 3.44 12.29 -2.03
N GLY A 61 2.50 12.79 -1.22
CA GLY A 61 2.34 12.35 0.17
C GLY A 61 2.07 10.84 0.27
N SER A 62 1.16 10.32 -0.55
CA SER A 62 0.87 8.89 -0.64
C SER A 62 2.09 8.08 -1.05
N PHE A 63 2.84 8.55 -2.05
CA PHE A 63 4.07 7.88 -2.50
C PHE A 63 5.12 7.78 -1.38
N VAL A 64 5.33 8.88 -0.63
CA VAL A 64 6.26 8.90 0.51
C VAL A 64 5.82 7.93 1.61
N LEU A 65 4.52 7.91 1.95
CA LEU A 65 4.00 6.97 2.95
C LEU A 65 4.13 5.51 2.51
N MET A 66 3.92 5.22 1.22
CA MET A 66 4.15 3.89 0.65
C MET A 66 5.63 3.50 0.68
N ALA A 67 6.54 4.44 0.44
CA ALA A 67 7.98 4.21 0.55
C ALA A 67 8.37 3.82 1.98
N ILE A 68 7.83 4.54 2.97
CA ILE A 68 8.05 4.23 4.40
C ILE A 68 7.53 2.82 4.72
N ALA A 69 6.34 2.46 4.24
CA ALA A 69 5.78 1.11 4.42
C ALA A 69 6.67 0.04 3.76
N CYS A 70 7.20 0.29 2.55
CA CYS A 70 8.09 -0.64 1.86
C CYS A 70 9.44 -0.79 2.58
N VAL A 71 10.00 0.28 3.17
CA VAL A 71 11.19 0.18 4.02
C VAL A 71 10.91 -0.71 5.23
N GLY A 72 9.80 -0.49 5.94
CA GLY A 72 9.40 -1.35 7.07
C GLY A 72 9.25 -2.82 6.68
N LEU A 73 8.64 -3.07 5.53
CA LEU A 73 8.46 -4.41 4.98
C LEU A 73 9.78 -5.07 4.57
N ALA A 74 10.72 -4.31 3.99
CA ALA A 74 12.07 -4.80 3.68
C ALA A 74 12.83 -5.22 4.94
N LEU A 75 12.71 -4.44 6.02
CA LEU A 75 13.30 -4.79 7.33
C LEU A 75 12.70 -6.10 7.87
N ILE A 76 11.38 -6.30 7.76
CA ILE A 76 10.72 -7.55 8.18
C ILE A 76 11.26 -8.72 7.35
N ILE A 77 11.26 -8.60 6.02
CA ILE A 77 11.73 -9.65 5.10
C ILE A 77 13.18 -10.06 5.42
N TYR A 78 14.05 -9.06 5.63
CA TYR A 78 15.45 -9.30 5.99
C TYR A 78 15.57 -10.07 7.31
N ARG A 79 14.79 -9.68 8.33
CA ARG A 79 14.86 -10.27 9.68
C ARG A 79 14.27 -11.67 9.79
N VAL A 80 13.20 -11.97 9.08
CA VAL A 80 12.59 -13.31 9.08
C VAL A 80 13.35 -14.30 8.19
N GLN A 81 14.37 -13.82 7.47
CA GLN A 81 15.18 -14.61 6.54
C GLN A 81 14.32 -15.44 5.57
N ALA A 82 13.26 -14.82 5.03
CA ALA A 82 12.35 -15.48 4.11
C ALA A 82 13.10 -16.10 2.91
N PRO A 83 12.79 -17.34 2.51
CA PRO A 83 13.38 -17.91 1.30
C PRO A 83 12.91 -17.13 0.07
N VAL A 84 13.76 -17.09 -0.96
CA VAL A 84 13.52 -16.38 -2.23
C VAL A 84 12.47 -17.14 -3.05
N GLU A 85 11.21 -16.98 -2.65
CA GLU A 85 10.06 -17.66 -3.23
C GLU A 85 8.85 -16.72 -3.27
N ILE A 86 8.07 -16.80 -4.35
CA ILE A 86 6.84 -16.00 -4.51
C ILE A 86 5.89 -16.21 -3.34
N LEU A 87 5.74 -17.46 -2.88
CA LEU A 87 4.83 -17.80 -1.80
C LEU A 87 5.25 -17.14 -0.46
N SER A 88 6.55 -16.98 -0.22
CA SER A 88 7.06 -16.25 0.94
C SER A 88 6.67 -14.78 0.91
N GLY A 89 6.82 -14.13 -0.26
CA GLY A 89 6.36 -12.75 -0.46
C GLY A 89 4.85 -12.60 -0.27
N ILE A 90 4.05 -13.55 -0.78
CA ILE A 90 2.60 -13.55 -0.57
C ILE A 90 2.27 -13.65 0.93
N LYS A 91 2.86 -14.61 1.65
CA LYS A 91 2.60 -14.80 3.09
C LYS A 91 2.94 -13.56 3.91
N ILE A 92 4.12 -12.96 3.68
CA ILE A 92 4.59 -11.78 4.41
C ILE A 92 3.73 -10.56 4.05
N GLY A 93 3.42 -10.37 2.77
CA GLY A 93 2.56 -9.28 2.32
C GLY A 93 1.13 -9.40 2.84
N LEU A 94 0.56 -10.60 2.90
CA LEU A 94 -0.76 -10.84 3.51
C LEU A 94 -0.72 -10.58 5.01
N LEU A 95 0.33 -11.00 5.72
CA LEU A 95 0.52 -10.69 7.14
C LEU A 95 0.57 -9.18 7.35
N ALA A 96 1.39 -8.45 6.59
CA ALA A 96 1.50 -7.00 6.66
C ALA A 96 0.17 -6.31 6.33
N GLY A 97 -0.48 -6.75 5.25
CA GLY A 97 -1.74 -6.20 4.75
C GLY A 97 -2.92 -6.41 5.70
N ILE A 98 -3.09 -7.62 6.22
CA ILE A 98 -4.24 -7.98 7.06
C ILE A 98 -4.00 -7.55 8.50
N CYS A 99 -2.86 -7.91 9.09
CA CYS A 99 -2.65 -7.72 10.52
C CYS A 99 -2.25 -6.30 10.90
N PHE A 100 -1.66 -5.52 9.98
CA PHE A 100 -1.20 -4.16 10.26
C PHE A 100 -1.98 -3.10 9.48
N ALA A 101 -2.02 -3.19 8.15
CA ALA A 101 -2.66 -2.14 7.35
C ALA A 101 -4.18 -2.14 7.52
N THR A 102 -4.81 -3.31 7.36
CA THR A 102 -6.26 -3.44 7.46
C THR A 102 -6.72 -3.10 8.88
N THR A 103 -6.10 -3.64 9.93
CA THR A 103 -6.46 -3.32 11.33
C THR A 103 -6.38 -1.83 11.63
N ALA A 104 -5.32 -1.13 11.18
CA ALA A 104 -5.20 0.31 11.35
C ALA A 104 -6.34 1.08 10.66
N VAL A 105 -6.69 0.69 9.42
CA VAL A 105 -7.81 1.29 8.68
C VAL A 105 -9.15 0.95 9.33
N SER A 106 -9.37 -0.30 9.75
CA SER A 106 -10.61 -0.76 10.40
C SER A 106 -10.96 0.07 11.62
N ILE A 107 -9.97 0.39 12.46
CA ILE A 107 -10.17 1.19 13.67
C ILE A 107 -10.71 2.59 13.31
N SER A 108 -10.11 3.27 12.32
CA SER A 108 -10.62 4.54 11.81
C SER A 108 -12.04 4.43 11.25
N PHE A 109 -12.34 3.35 10.52
CA PHE A 109 -13.68 3.13 9.97
C PHE A 109 -14.75 2.92 11.05
N ILE A 110 -14.42 2.23 12.15
CA ILE A 110 -15.30 2.04 13.29
C ILE A 110 -15.65 3.39 13.93
N TYR A 111 -14.64 4.23 14.20
CA TYR A 111 -14.87 5.53 14.83
C TYR A 111 -15.55 6.55 13.92
N GLU A 112 -15.21 6.54 12.63
CA GLU A 112 -15.74 7.50 11.66
C GLU A 112 -17.09 7.05 11.04
N SER A 113 -17.58 5.86 11.40
CA SER A 113 -18.84 5.28 10.88
C SER A 113 -18.92 5.30 9.34
N LYS A 114 -17.80 4.98 8.68
CA LYS A 114 -17.69 5.00 7.22
C LYS A 114 -18.49 3.86 6.56
N PRO A 115 -18.92 4.00 5.29
CA PRO A 115 -19.65 2.95 4.58
C PRO A 115 -18.86 1.64 4.48
N ALA A 116 -19.50 0.50 4.77
CA ALA A 116 -18.86 -0.82 4.69
C ALA A 116 -18.36 -1.17 3.27
N GLY A 117 -18.98 -0.62 2.22
CA GLY A 117 -18.48 -0.77 0.84
C GLY A 117 -17.12 -0.10 0.62
N LEU A 118 -16.86 1.02 1.30
CA LEU A 118 -15.59 1.74 1.21
C LEU A 118 -14.48 1.00 1.94
N TYR A 119 -14.84 0.33 3.04
CA TYR A 119 -13.91 -0.46 3.85
C TYR A 119 -13.18 -1.52 3.02
N TRP A 120 -13.91 -2.30 2.22
CA TRP A 120 -13.32 -3.36 1.40
C TRP A 120 -12.45 -2.82 0.27
N ILE A 121 -12.80 -1.66 -0.29
CA ILE A 121 -12.01 -1.02 -1.35
C ILE A 121 -10.67 -0.55 -0.79
N ASP A 122 -10.68 0.14 0.36
CA ASP A 122 -9.47 0.74 0.93
C ASP A 122 -8.58 -0.30 1.62
N CYS A 123 -9.16 -1.25 2.35
CA CYS A 123 -8.39 -2.35 2.94
C CYS A 123 -7.82 -3.28 1.85
N GLY A 124 -8.63 -3.62 0.84
CA GLY A 124 -8.20 -4.45 -0.28
C GLY A 124 -7.05 -3.84 -1.06
N TYR A 125 -7.08 -2.51 -1.28
CA TYR A 125 -5.99 -1.77 -1.90
C TYR A 125 -4.67 -1.98 -1.14
N HIS A 126 -4.69 -1.76 0.18
CA HIS A 126 -3.49 -1.87 0.99
C HIS A 126 -2.98 -3.30 1.12
N VAL A 127 -3.88 -4.28 1.24
CA VAL A 127 -3.51 -5.71 1.28
C VAL A 127 -2.82 -6.11 -0.02
N LEU A 128 -3.43 -5.83 -1.18
CA LEU A 128 -2.86 -6.23 -2.45
C LEU A 128 -1.55 -5.49 -2.75
N GLY A 129 -1.50 -4.19 -2.42
CA GLY A 129 -0.29 -3.39 -2.58
C GLY A 129 0.89 -3.90 -1.77
N LEU A 130 0.66 -4.27 -0.51
CA LEU A 130 1.69 -4.86 0.35
C LEU A 130 2.09 -6.28 -0.09
N VAL A 131 1.17 -7.07 -0.65
CA VAL A 131 1.49 -8.36 -1.29
C VAL A 131 2.40 -8.16 -2.49
N ILE A 132 2.05 -7.27 -3.42
CA ILE A 132 2.88 -6.99 -4.60
C ILE A 132 4.26 -6.48 -4.18
N ALA A 133 4.32 -5.51 -3.26
CA ALA A 133 5.57 -4.97 -2.76
C ALA A 133 6.44 -6.05 -2.08
N SER A 134 5.83 -6.92 -1.26
CA SER A 134 6.54 -8.01 -0.59
C SER A 134 7.09 -9.04 -1.57
N VAL A 135 6.31 -9.43 -2.58
CA VAL A 135 6.76 -10.36 -3.63
C VAL A 135 7.95 -9.78 -4.38
N ILE A 136 7.88 -8.52 -4.82
CA ILE A 136 9.01 -7.87 -5.50
C ILE A 136 10.26 -7.90 -4.62
N MET A 137 10.15 -7.49 -3.36
CA MET A 137 11.29 -7.42 -2.45
C MET A 137 11.87 -8.79 -2.08
N VAL A 138 11.04 -9.82 -1.91
CA VAL A 138 11.52 -11.18 -1.65
C VAL A 138 12.26 -11.74 -2.86
N MET A 139 11.76 -11.49 -4.07
CA MET A 139 12.35 -11.99 -5.31
C MET A 139 13.65 -11.25 -5.71
N TRP A 140 13.86 -10.03 -5.20
CA TRP A 140 15.02 -9.18 -5.50
C TRP A 140 15.99 -9.06 -4.31
N ARG A 141 15.82 -9.91 -3.30
CA ARG A 141 16.66 -9.95 -2.11
C ARG A 141 18.03 -10.55 -2.43
#